data_AF-A0A385N389-F1
#
_entry.id   AF-A0A385N389-F1
#
_cell.length_a   1.000
_cell.length_b   1.000
_cell.length_c   1.000
_cell.angle_alpha   90.00
_cell.angle_beta   90.00
_cell.angle_gamma   90.00
#
_symmetry.space_group_name_H-M   'P 1'
#
loop_
_entity.id
_entity.type
_entity.pdbx_description
1 polymer ?
#
loop_
_entity_poly.entity_id
_entity_poly.type
_entity_poly.pdbx_seq_one_letter_code
_entity_poly.pdbx_strand_id
1 'polypeptide(L)'
;MNELKHPCASKCPEYKDEQCNHCLVKVNCHQDDDQSMGTRTVYEPEFCNGDIVVLKNDNSDDSLLTIGDFQPSEYYWLIGGELVQAHFIRLATTAERHANRRLTKDEQSLAEVS
;
A
#
# COMPACT_ATOMS: atom_id res chain seq x y z
N MET A 1 23.92 -5.31 28.27
CA MET A 1 22.45 -5.15 28.42
C MET A 1 22.07 -3.94 27.57
N ASN A 2 21.71 -4.16 26.31
CA ASN A 2 21.39 -3.06 25.39
C ASN A 2 19.87 -2.92 25.34
N GLU A 3 19.36 -1.89 25.98
CA GLU A 3 17.94 -1.60 26.10
C GLU A 3 17.42 -1.20 24.71
N LEU A 4 16.69 -2.09 24.03
CA LEU A 4 15.94 -1.82 22.80
C LEU A 4 14.87 -0.76 23.09
N LYS A 5 15.25 0.52 23.09
CA LYS A 5 14.32 1.63 23.31
C LYS A 5 13.53 1.83 22.02
N HIS A 6 12.22 1.64 22.11
CA HIS A 6 11.29 1.85 21.01
C HIS A 6 11.51 3.27 20.42
N PRO A 7 11.50 3.47 19.09
CA PRO A 7 11.72 4.79 18.46
C PRO A 7 10.68 5.85 18.85
N CYS A 8 9.59 5.43 19.51
CA CYS A 8 8.52 6.28 20.02
C CYS A 8 8.66 6.63 21.51
N ALA A 9 9.65 6.07 22.21
CA ALA A 9 9.92 6.39 23.59
C ALA A 9 10.17 7.90 23.73
N SER A 10 9.38 8.57 24.58
CA SER A 10 9.38 10.02 24.83
C SER A 10 8.67 10.93 23.80
N LYS A 11 8.07 10.39 22.74
CA LYS A 11 7.32 11.19 21.74
C LYS A 11 5.81 10.93 21.72
N CYS A 12 5.37 9.82 22.29
CA CYS A 12 3.95 9.48 22.35
C CYS A 12 3.38 9.79 23.75
N PRO A 13 2.35 10.66 23.86
CA PRO A 13 1.74 11.01 25.14
C PRO A 13 0.95 9.85 25.79
N GLU A 14 0.70 8.76 25.04
CA GLU A 14 -0.03 7.58 25.51
C GLU A 14 0.85 6.32 25.67
N TYR A 15 2.18 6.47 25.73
CA TYR A 15 3.09 5.35 25.95
C TYR A 15 2.94 4.79 27.38
N LYS A 16 2.26 3.64 27.51
CA LYS A 16 2.20 2.87 28.76
C LYS A 16 3.06 1.62 28.57
N ASP A 17 4.30 1.77 28.99
CA ASP A 17 5.39 0.82 29.16
C ASP A 17 5.78 -0.14 28.03
N GLU A 18 4.91 -0.59 27.12
CA GLU A 18 5.32 -1.65 26.17
C GLU A 18 4.80 -1.53 24.74
N GLN A 19 3.69 -0.84 24.46
CA GLN A 19 3.20 -0.66 23.07
C GLN A 19 2.38 0.62 22.93
N CYS A 20 2.62 1.40 21.87
CA CYS A 20 1.80 2.54 21.52
C CYS A 20 0.69 2.09 20.54
N ASN A 21 -0.57 2.46 20.76
CA ASN A 21 -1.67 2.11 19.82
C ASN A 21 -1.46 2.68 18.42
N HIS A 22 -0.62 3.70 18.28
CA HIS A 22 -0.23 4.27 16.99
C HIS A 22 0.81 3.38 16.26
N CYS A 23 1.50 2.52 16.99
CA CYS A 23 2.57 1.63 16.54
C CYS A 23 2.03 0.26 16.13
N LEU A 24 0.72 0.13 15.88
CA LEU A 24 0.05 -1.04 15.31
C LEU A 24 0.49 -1.34 13.85
N VAL A 25 1.69 -0.94 13.46
CA VAL A 25 2.34 -1.43 12.26
C VAL A 25 3.08 -2.70 12.65
N LYS A 26 2.61 -3.82 12.11
CA LYS A 26 3.29 -5.12 12.14
C LYS A 26 4.67 -4.99 11.48
N VAL A 27 5.64 -4.44 12.18
CA VAL A 27 7.05 -4.58 11.83
C VAL A 27 7.56 -5.69 12.70
N ASN A 28 7.92 -6.81 12.07
CA ASN A 28 8.56 -7.96 12.69
C ASN A 28 9.70 -7.50 13.62
N CYS A 29 9.42 -7.45 14.92
CA CYS A 29 10.40 -7.31 15.99
C CYS A 29 11.04 -8.67 16.31
N HIS A 30 11.57 -9.34 15.28
CA HIS A 30 12.49 -10.45 15.40
C HIS A 30 13.69 -10.15 14.50
N GLN A 31 14.61 -9.32 15.02
CA GLN A 31 16.01 -9.44 14.64
C GLN A 31 16.68 -10.18 15.79
N ASP A 32 16.42 -11.48 15.82
CA ASP A 32 17.24 -12.42 16.54
C ASP A 32 18.36 -12.81 15.57
N ASP A 33 19.53 -12.21 15.74
CA ASP A 33 20.76 -12.75 15.19
C ASP A 33 20.87 -14.21 15.67
N ASP A 34 20.95 -15.17 14.74
CA ASP A 34 21.02 -16.63 14.96
C ASP A 34 19.69 -17.41 14.79
N GLN A 35 19.15 -17.45 13.55
CA GLN A 35 18.55 -18.69 13.01
C GLN A 35 18.27 -18.60 11.50
N SER A 36 19.06 -19.35 10.73
CA SER A 36 18.76 -19.71 9.35
C SER A 36 17.69 -20.81 9.31
N MET A 37 16.44 -20.45 8.96
CA MET A 37 15.55 -21.23 8.07
C MET A 37 14.14 -20.62 8.05
N GLY A 38 13.74 -20.16 6.86
CA GLY A 38 12.40 -19.67 6.58
C GLY A 38 12.44 -18.21 6.14
N THR A 39 12.67 -17.98 4.84
CA THR A 39 12.41 -16.68 4.23
C THR A 39 10.90 -16.43 4.31
N ARG A 40 10.43 -15.91 5.45
CA ARG A 40 9.09 -15.34 5.56
C ARG A 40 9.15 -14.08 4.71
N THR A 41 8.69 -14.18 3.47
CA THR A 41 8.52 -13.02 2.60
C THR A 41 7.59 -12.06 3.33
N VAL A 42 8.16 -11.00 3.90
CA VAL A 42 7.39 -9.87 4.39
C VAL A 42 6.82 -9.23 3.14
N TYR A 43 5.53 -9.48 2.87
CA TYR A 43 4.86 -8.82 1.77
C TYR A 43 4.59 -7.38 2.18
N GLU A 44 5.36 -6.46 1.63
CA GLU A 44 5.11 -5.03 1.75
C GLU A 44 4.03 -4.66 0.73
N PRO A 45 2.87 -4.11 1.16
CA PRO A 45 1.81 -3.76 0.23
C PRO A 45 2.28 -2.65 -0.72
N GLU A 46 2.03 -2.83 -2.02
CA GLU A 46 2.39 -1.87 -3.07
C GLU A 46 1.48 -0.63 -3.06
N PHE A 47 0.26 -0.77 -2.52
CA PHE A 47 -0.74 0.30 -2.44
C PHE A 47 -1.26 0.48 -1.01
N CYS A 48 -1.61 1.70 -0.65
CA CYS A 48 -2.21 2.08 0.62
C CYS A 48 -3.72 2.34 0.49
N ASN A 49 -4.44 2.26 1.62
CA ASN A 49 -5.84 2.68 1.68
C ASN A 49 -5.99 4.15 1.28
N GLY A 50 -6.92 4.43 0.37
CA GLY A 50 -7.14 5.74 -0.23
C GLY A 50 -6.39 5.98 -1.54
N ASP A 51 -5.47 5.08 -1.94
CA ASP A 51 -4.82 5.21 -3.25
C ASP A 51 -5.83 5.06 -4.38
N ILE A 52 -5.65 5.90 -5.40
CA ILE A 52 -6.46 5.87 -6.61
C ILE A 52 -5.71 5.05 -7.65
N VAL A 53 -6.35 3.97 -8.10
CA VAL A 53 -5.79 3.00 -9.04
C VAL A 53 -6.69 2.84 -10.25
N VAL A 54 -6.11 2.31 -11.33
CA VAL A 54 -6.84 1.91 -12.53
C VAL A 54 -6.46 0.49 -12.93
N LEU A 55 -7.36 -0.19 -13.61
CA LEU A 55 -7.10 -1.50 -14.18
C LEU A 55 -6.14 -1.37 -15.38
N LYS A 56 -5.13 -2.24 -15.44
CA LYS A 56 -4.14 -2.25 -16.52
C LYS A 56 -4.72 -2.78 -17.83
N ASN A 57 -5.71 -3.65 -17.77
CA ASN A 57 -6.24 -4.35 -18.94
C ASN A 57 -6.98 -3.37 -19.86
N ASP A 58 -6.67 -3.38 -21.16
CA ASP A 58 -7.20 -2.43 -22.16
C ASP A 58 -8.73 -2.48 -22.27
N ASN A 59 -9.34 -3.64 -22.06
CA ASN A 59 -10.80 -3.83 -22.12
C ASN A 59 -11.53 -3.45 -20.82
N SER A 60 -10.84 -2.90 -19.83
CA SER A 60 -11.45 -2.50 -18.56
C SER A 60 -12.13 -1.15 -18.69
N ASP A 61 -13.09 -0.89 -17.81
CA ASP A 61 -13.71 0.42 -17.68
C ASP A 61 -12.68 1.53 -17.43
N ASP A 62 -12.99 2.72 -17.95
CA ASP A 62 -12.17 3.90 -17.74
C ASP A 62 -12.37 4.55 -16.36
N SER A 63 -12.94 3.80 -15.41
CA SER A 63 -13.24 4.30 -14.08
C SER A 63 -11.99 4.30 -13.20
N LEU A 64 -11.86 5.34 -12.37
CA LEU A 64 -10.89 5.36 -11.29
C LEU A 64 -11.43 4.54 -10.11
N LEU A 65 -10.58 3.70 -9.55
CA LEU A 65 -10.89 2.84 -8.41
C LEU A 65 -10.13 3.33 -7.19
N THR A 66 -10.63 3.07 -6.00
CA THR A 66 -9.97 3.46 -4.75
C THR A 66 -9.73 2.25 -3.87
N ILE A 67 -8.52 2.10 -3.37
CA ILE A 67 -8.17 1.05 -2.41
C ILE A 67 -8.85 1.35 -1.08
N GLY A 68 -9.65 0.41 -0.59
CA GLY A 68 -10.32 0.47 0.71
C GLY A 68 -9.61 -0.34 1.79
N ASP A 69 -9.10 -1.53 1.44
CA ASP A 69 -8.34 -2.39 2.36
C ASP A 69 -7.37 -3.32 1.60
N PHE A 70 -6.47 -3.98 2.32
CA PHE A 70 -5.53 -4.95 1.74
C PHE A 70 -5.66 -6.32 2.41
N GLN A 71 -5.36 -7.37 1.65
CA GLN A 71 -5.20 -8.73 2.17
C GLN A 71 -3.79 -9.25 1.95
N PRO A 72 -3.27 -10.09 2.87
CA PRO A 72 -2.07 -10.85 2.58
C PRO A 72 -2.29 -11.71 1.33
N SER A 73 -1.27 -11.86 0.49
CA SER A 73 -1.30 -12.49 -0.86
C SER A 73 -1.64 -11.57 -2.03
N GLU A 74 -1.29 -10.28 -1.94
CA GLU A 74 -1.35 -9.33 -3.07
C GLU A 74 -2.76 -8.97 -3.56
N TYR A 75 -3.77 -9.14 -2.70
CA TYR A 75 -5.15 -8.76 -3.02
C TYR A 75 -5.55 -7.47 -2.29
N TYR A 76 -6.36 -6.65 -2.96
CA TYR A 76 -6.82 -5.36 -2.48
C TYR A 76 -8.32 -5.26 -2.64
N TRP A 77 -8.98 -4.80 -1.58
CA TRP A 77 -10.40 -4.47 -1.56
C TRP A 77 -10.58 -3.06 -2.08
N LEU A 78 -11.49 -2.89 -3.04
CA LEU A 78 -11.88 -1.59 -3.55
C LEU A 78 -13.06 -1.04 -2.76
N ILE A 79 -13.19 0.28 -2.66
CA ILE A 79 -14.30 0.96 -1.96
C ILE A 79 -15.68 0.61 -2.58
N GLY A 80 -15.72 0.03 -3.78
CA GLY A 80 -16.93 -0.52 -4.42
C GLY A 80 -17.30 -1.97 -4.02
N GLY A 81 -16.53 -2.61 -3.15
CA GLY A 81 -16.75 -4.00 -2.71
C GLY A 81 -16.13 -5.07 -3.62
N GLU A 82 -15.39 -4.66 -4.64
CA GLU A 82 -14.68 -5.56 -5.54
C GLU A 82 -13.29 -5.93 -4.97
N LEU A 83 -12.82 -7.13 -5.30
CA LEU A 83 -11.50 -7.63 -4.93
C LEU A 83 -10.63 -7.73 -6.17
N VAL A 84 -9.41 -7.18 -6.12
CA VAL A 84 -8.47 -7.19 -7.24
C VAL A 84 -7.06 -7.55 -6.79
N GLN A 85 -6.28 -8.19 -7.66
CA GLN A 85 -4.88 -8.51 -7.40
C GLN A 85 -3.97 -7.35 -7.84
N ALA A 86 -2.88 -7.08 -7.11
CA ALA A 86 -1.90 -6.02 -7.43
C ALA A 86 -1.48 -6.03 -8.90
N HIS A 87 -1.23 -7.20 -9.47
CA HIS A 87 -0.75 -7.31 -10.85
C HIS A 87 -1.73 -6.70 -11.87
N PHE A 88 -3.04 -6.69 -11.60
CA PHE A 88 -4.06 -6.14 -12.50
C PHE A 88 -4.27 -4.64 -12.38
N ILE A 89 -3.70 -3.97 -11.37
CA ILE A 89 -3.90 -2.55 -11.10
C ILE A 89 -2.58 -1.77 -11.12
N ARG A 90 -2.67 -0.48 -11.41
CA ARG A 90 -1.59 0.50 -11.22
C ARG A 90 -2.13 1.78 -10.60
N LEU A 91 -1.27 2.59 -10.00
CA LEU A 91 -1.63 3.94 -9.59
C LEU A 91 -2.15 4.75 -10.79
N ALA A 92 -3.20 5.52 -10.55
CA ALA A 92 -3.70 6.50 -11.50
C ALA A 92 -2.68 7.63 -11.66
N THR A 93 -2.38 8.02 -12.89
CA THR A 93 -1.47 9.14 -13.15
C THR A 93 -2.12 10.46 -12.72
N THR A 94 -1.31 11.51 -12.54
CA THR A 94 -1.84 12.85 -12.22
C THR A 94 -2.86 13.33 -13.27
N ALA A 95 -2.59 13.04 -14.55
CA ALA A 95 -3.49 13.38 -15.65
C ALA A 95 -4.83 12.63 -15.55
N GLU A 96 -4.82 11.35 -15.22
CA GLU A 96 -6.03 10.55 -14.99
C GLU A 96 -6.83 11.05 -13.79
N ARG A 97 -6.15 11.38 -12.69
CA ARG A 97 -6.80 11.96 -11.51
C ARG A 97 -7.45 13.30 -11.81
N HIS A 98 -6.80 14.14 -12.62
CA HIS A 98 -7.34 15.43 -13.06
C HIS A 98 -8.50 15.26 -14.05
N ALA A 99 -8.42 14.28 -14.96
CA ALA A 99 -9.49 13.95 -15.90
C ALA A 99 -10.66 13.18 -15.25
N ASN A 100 -10.48 12.70 -14.01
CA ASN A 100 -11.38 11.82 -13.28
C ASN A 100 -11.76 10.53 -14.05
N ARG A 101 -10.86 10.06 -14.92
CA ARG A 101 -11.02 8.82 -15.69
C ARG A 101 -9.66 8.26 -16.08
N ARG A 102 -9.61 6.98 -16.42
CA ARG A 102 -8.49 6.35 -17.11
C ARG A 102 -8.31 7.02 -18.47
N LEU A 103 -7.06 7.26 -18.81
CA LEU A 103 -6.66 7.80 -20.10
C LEU A 103 -6.15 6.66 -20.97
N THR A 104 -6.37 6.73 -22.27
CA THR A 104 -5.74 5.77 -23.20
C THR A 104 -4.23 5.95 -23.20
N LYS A 105 -3.50 4.98 -23.76
CA LYS A 105 -2.04 5.05 -23.84
C LYS A 105 -1.56 6.28 -24.63
N ASP A 106 -2.27 6.64 -25.69
CA ASP A 106 -2.00 7.85 -26.48
C ASP A 106 -2.22 9.11 -25.64
N GLU A 107 -3.35 9.20 -24.92
CA GLU A 107 -3.66 10.35 -24.07
C GLU A 107 -2.65 10.53 -22.91
N GLN A 108 -2.20 9.43 -22.31
CA GLN A 108 -1.15 9.46 -21.28
C GLN A 108 0.16 10.00 -21.87
N SER A 109 0.55 9.54 -23.06
CA SER A 109 1.77 9.98 -23.74
C SER A 109 1.76 11.48 -24.06
N LEU A 110 0.59 12.07 -24.37
CA LEU A 110 0.45 13.51 -24.57
C LEU A 110 0.47 14.30 -23.25
N ALA A 111 -0.04 13.74 -22.17
CA ALA A 111 -0.15 14.43 -20.89
C ALA A 111 1.20 14.53 -20.14
N GLU A 112 2.16 13.66 -20.44
CA GLU A 112 3.51 13.66 -19.82
C GLU A 112 4.50 14.63 -20.47
N VAL A 113 4.16 15.23 -21.62
CA VAL A 113 5.05 16.09 -22.42
C VAL A 113 4.74 17.59 -22.32
N SER A 114 3.94 18.02 -21.32
CA SER A 114 3.58 19.44 -21.10
C SER A 114 4.08 19.98 -19.77
#